data_AF-A0A3D4M5U1-F1
#
_entry.id   AF-A0A3D4M5U1-F1
#
_cell.length_a   1.000
_cell.length_b   1.000
_cell.length_c   1.000
_cell.angle_alpha   90.00
_cell.angle_beta   90.00
_cell.angle_gamma   90.00
#
_symmetry.space_group_name_H-M   'P 1'
#
loop_
_entity.id
_entity.type
_entity.pdbx_description
1 polymer ?
#
loop_
_entity_poly.entity_id
_entity_poly.type
_entity_poly.pdbx_seq_one_letter_code
_entity_poly.pdbx_strand_id
1 'polypeptide(L)'
;MKYFKAILYTLVLLVCLYLLYAIYVSDTQGANGSGFGITVIFVLGALSIGAAIVFPIMYMISHPKSAIRTLIGVGLVFALFGIGWALSGNEVLLAYEEVNFTSASGSKLIGGSLIMMYLMIAAVLGVTIFAEVKSIFK
;
A
#
# COMPACT_ATOMS: atom_id res chain seq x y z
N MET A 1 -25.41 -6.31 -8.67
CA MET A 1 -24.23 -6.77 -9.46
C MET A 1 -24.17 -6.29 -10.92
N LYS A 2 -25.29 -5.92 -11.58
CA LYS A 2 -25.28 -5.51 -13.00
C LYS A 2 -24.56 -4.17 -13.26
N TYR A 3 -24.77 -3.18 -12.40
CA TYR A 3 -24.15 -1.85 -12.50
C TYR A 3 -22.65 -1.84 -12.15
N PHE A 4 -22.18 -2.79 -11.34
CA PHE A 4 -20.78 -2.92 -10.93
C PHE A 4 -19.87 -3.28 -12.11
N LYS A 5 -20.27 -4.30 -12.89
CA LYS A 5 -19.56 -4.66 -14.12
C LYS A 5 -19.60 -3.50 -15.13
N ALA A 6 -20.74 -2.84 -15.25
CA ALA A 6 -20.89 -1.69 -16.15
C ALA A 6 -19.94 -0.54 -15.78
N ILE A 7 -19.87 -0.13 -14.52
CA ILE A 7 -18.97 0.94 -14.06
C ILE A 7 -17.50 0.57 -14.31
N LEU A 8 -17.12 -0.67 -13.99
CA LEU A 8 -15.76 -1.14 -14.19
C LEU A 8 -15.37 -1.20 -15.67
N TYR A 9 -16.24 -1.74 -16.53
CA TYR A 9 -16.00 -1.77 -17.97
C TYR A 9 -15.98 -0.36 -18.58
N THR A 10 -16.82 0.55 -18.08
CA THR A 10 -16.84 1.94 -18.56
C THR A 10 -15.55 2.65 -18.17
N LEU A 11 -15.04 2.42 -16.96
CA LEU A 11 -13.77 2.96 -16.49
C LEU A 11 -12.60 2.39 -17.31
N VAL A 12 -12.54 1.07 -17.52
CA VAL A 12 -11.51 0.41 -18.34
C VAL A 12 -11.57 0.86 -19.81
N LEU A 13 -12.75 1.17 -20.34
CA LEU A 13 -12.94 1.64 -21.71
C LEU A 13 -12.46 3.09 -21.90
N LEU A 14 -12.78 3.99 -20.97
CA LEU A 14 -12.26 5.37 -20.97
C LEU A 14 -10.73 5.38 -20.91
N VAL A 15 -10.15 4.41 -20.21
CA VAL A 15 -8.71 4.22 -20.06
C VAL A 15 -8.06 3.76 -21.35
N CYS A 16 -8.65 2.76 -22.03
CA CYS A 16 -8.19 2.33 -23.34
C CYS A 16 -8.25 3.48 -24.35
N LEU A 17 -9.32 4.28 -24.33
CA LEU A 17 -9.45 5.45 -25.21
C LEU A 17 -8.40 6.52 -24.93
N TYR A 18 -8.10 6.79 -23.66
CA TYR A 18 -7.05 7.75 -23.30
C TYR A 18 -5.65 7.25 -23.64
N LEU A 19 -5.38 5.94 -23.49
CA LEU A 19 -4.12 5.33 -23.92
C LEU A 19 -3.95 5.39 -25.45
N LEU A 20 -5.02 5.14 -26.21
CA LEU A 20 -5.01 5.30 -27.68
C LEU A 20 -4.77 6.75 -28.10
N TYR A 21 -5.37 7.72 -27.40
CA TYR A 21 -5.12 9.14 -27.61
C TYR A 21 -3.66 9.52 -27.29
N ALA A 22 -3.12 9.05 -26.17
CA ALA A 22 -1.73 9.31 -25.78
C ALA A 22 -0.73 8.72 -26.79
N ILE A 23 -0.99 7.52 -27.32
CA ILE A 23 -0.22 6.89 -28.42
C ILE A 23 -0.28 7.75 -29.69
N TYR A 24 -1.47 8.21 -30.08
CA TYR A 24 -1.66 9.04 -31.26
C TYR A 24 -0.92 10.39 -31.15
N VAL A 25 -0.96 11.04 -29.98
CA VAL A 25 -0.27 12.31 -29.73
C VAL A 25 1.25 12.13 -29.71
N SER A 26 1.77 11.01 -29.20
CA SER A 26 3.21 10.73 -29.22
C SER A 26 3.77 10.46 -30.62
N ASP A 27 3.01 9.79 -31.49
CA ASP A 27 3.42 9.52 -32.88
C ASP A 27 3.40 10.79 -33.74
N THR A 28 2.44 11.69 -33.50
CA THR A 28 2.25 12.91 -34.30
C THR A 28 3.26 14.02 -33.99
N GLN A 29 3.85 14.04 -32.79
CA GLN A 29 4.78 15.10 -32.37
C GLN A 29 6.27 14.75 -32.51
N GLY A 30 6.62 13.63 -33.17
CA GLY A 30 8.02 13.25 -33.39
C GLY A 30 8.85 13.17 -32.10
N ALA A 31 8.20 12.83 -30.98
CA ALA A 31 8.83 12.88 -29.67
C ALA A 31 9.73 11.65 -29.47
N ASN A 32 11.03 11.91 -29.33
CA ASN A 32 12.07 10.97 -28.94
C ASN A 32 11.56 9.87 -27.99
N GLY A 33 11.83 8.60 -28.32
CA GLY A 33 11.19 7.39 -27.76
C GLY A 33 11.24 7.19 -26.23
N SER A 34 11.82 8.10 -25.46
CA SER A 34 11.75 8.13 -24.00
C SER A 34 10.50 8.84 -23.45
N GLY A 35 9.95 9.84 -24.15
CA GLY A 35 8.80 10.62 -23.66
C GLY A 35 7.48 9.84 -23.64
N PHE A 36 7.30 8.94 -24.60
CA PHE A 36 6.14 8.06 -24.69
C PHE A 36 6.09 7.07 -23.51
N GLY A 37 7.19 6.36 -23.24
CA GLY A 37 7.26 5.38 -22.15
C GLY A 37 6.98 5.99 -20.77
N ILE A 38 7.54 7.17 -20.50
CA ILE A 38 7.31 7.89 -19.24
C ILE A 38 5.84 8.31 -19.11
N THR A 39 5.26 8.87 -20.17
CA THR A 39 3.85 9.29 -20.17
C THR A 39 2.92 8.09 -19.91
N VAL A 40 3.17 6.96 -20.58
CA VAL A 40 2.40 5.72 -20.38
C VAL A 40 2.48 5.22 -18.94
N ILE A 41 3.66 5.25 -18.32
CA ILE A 41 3.85 4.84 -16.92
C ILE A 41 3.08 5.73 -15.95
N PHE A 42 3.11 7.06 -16.13
CA PHE A 42 2.34 7.97 -15.26
C PHE A 42 0.83 7.75 -15.37
N VAL A 43 0.35 7.47 -16.58
CA VAL A 43 -1.07 7.21 -16.85
C VAL A 43 -1.50 5.88 -16.24
N LEU A 44 -0.75 4.81 -16.50
CA LEU A 44 -0.98 3.49 -15.89
C LEU A 44 -0.85 3.54 -14.36
N GLY A 45 0.09 4.32 -13.83
CA GLY A 45 0.28 4.53 -12.40
C GLY A 45 -0.92 5.21 -11.75
N ALA A 46 -1.39 6.32 -12.32
CA ALA A 46 -2.61 7.01 -11.85
C ALA A 46 -3.83 6.09 -11.86
N LEU A 47 -3.94 5.24 -12.87
CA LEU A 47 -4.99 4.24 -13.00
C LEU A 47 -4.90 3.11 -11.98
N SER A 48 -3.70 2.59 -11.76
CA SER A 48 -3.44 1.55 -10.78
C SER A 48 -3.80 2.06 -9.38
N ILE A 49 -3.47 3.32 -9.05
CA ILE A 49 -3.87 3.96 -7.80
C ILE A 49 -5.40 4.04 -7.69
N GLY A 50 -6.09 4.48 -8.76
CA GLY A 50 -7.56 4.53 -8.78
C GLY A 50 -8.20 3.16 -8.57
N ALA A 51 -7.73 2.14 -9.30
CA ALA A 51 -8.21 0.78 -9.15
C ALA A 51 -7.90 0.22 -7.75
N ALA A 52 -6.70 0.45 -7.22
CA ALA A 52 -6.29 -0.01 -5.89
C ALA A 52 -7.14 0.56 -4.76
N ILE A 53 -7.83 1.70 -4.97
CA ILE A 53 -8.76 2.27 -3.99
C ILE A 53 -10.19 1.76 -4.25
N VAL A 54 -10.63 1.82 -5.51
CA VAL A 54 -12.03 1.52 -5.90
C VAL A 54 -12.36 0.04 -5.67
N PHE A 55 -11.47 -0.89 -6.01
CA PHE A 55 -11.69 -2.32 -5.82
C PHE A 55 -11.92 -2.74 -4.36
N PRO A 56 -11.02 -2.44 -3.41
CA PRO A 56 -11.23 -2.84 -2.02
C PRO A 56 -12.46 -2.17 -1.40
N ILE A 57 -12.77 -0.91 -1.72
CA ILE A 57 -13.99 -0.25 -1.23
C ILE A 57 -15.24 -0.99 -1.71
N MET A 58 -15.32 -1.32 -2.99
CA MET A 58 -16.47 -2.06 -3.52
C MET A 58 -16.56 -3.48 -2.97
N TYR A 59 -15.41 -4.13 -2.75
CA TYR A 59 -15.35 -5.44 -2.11
C TYR A 59 -15.87 -5.39 -0.67
N MET A 60 -15.51 -4.35 0.09
CA MET A 60 -15.99 -4.13 1.44
C MET A 60 -17.52 -3.92 1.49
N ILE A 61 -18.08 -3.15 0.55
CA ILE A 61 -19.53 -2.92 0.44
C ILE A 61 -20.26 -4.23 0.09
N SER A 62 -19.69 -5.04 -0.81
CA SER A 62 -20.31 -6.29 -1.26
C SER A 62 -20.23 -7.40 -0.21
N HIS A 63 -19.22 -7.38 0.66
CA HIS A 63 -18.97 -8.39 1.69
C HIS A 63 -18.72 -7.75 3.07
N PRO A 64 -19.74 -7.15 3.71
CA PRO A 64 -19.57 -6.36 4.93
C PRO A 64 -19.01 -7.15 6.10
N LYS A 65 -19.36 -8.44 6.22
CA LYS A 65 -18.80 -9.32 7.28
C LYS A 65 -17.30 -9.58 7.08
N SER A 66 -16.84 -9.70 5.84
CA SER A 66 -15.41 -9.86 5.53
C SER A 66 -14.68 -8.54 5.71
N ALA A 67 -15.30 -7.43 5.34
CA ALA A 67 -14.76 -6.08 5.48
C ALA A 67 -14.36 -5.76 6.92
N ILE A 68 -15.24 -6.08 7.88
CA ILE A 68 -14.97 -5.86 9.31
C ILE A 68 -13.75 -6.64 9.78
N ARG A 69 -13.57 -7.90 9.33
CA ARG A 69 -12.38 -8.70 9.69
C ARG A 69 -11.10 -8.12 9.10
N THR A 70 -11.13 -7.66 7.86
CA THR A 70 -9.99 -6.96 7.24
C THR A 70 -9.67 -5.67 7.97
N LEU A 71 -10.69 -4.88 8.35
CA LEU A 71 -10.50 -3.62 9.06
C LEU A 71 -9.92 -3.84 10.47
N ILE A 72 -10.33 -4.90 11.17
CA ILE A 72 -9.73 -5.30 12.45
C ILE A 72 -8.25 -5.65 12.26
N GLY A 73 -7.90 -6.40 11.22
CA GLY A 73 -6.50 -6.72 10.89
C GLY A 73 -5.66 -5.46 10.65
N VAL A 74 -6.16 -4.53 9.84
CA VAL A 74 -5.49 -3.24 9.58
C VAL A 74 -5.38 -2.40 10.86
N GLY A 75 -6.44 -2.33 11.67
CA GLY A 75 -6.45 -1.61 12.94
C GLY A 75 -5.42 -2.15 13.93
N LEU A 76 -5.24 -3.47 13.98
CA LEU A 76 -4.24 -4.12 14.84
C LEU A 76 -2.81 -3.76 14.42
N VAL A 77 -2.54 -3.66 13.11
CA VAL A 77 -1.25 -3.19 12.58
C VAL A 77 -0.98 -1.74 13.01
N PHE A 78 -1.98 -0.86 12.92
CA PHE A 78 -1.84 0.52 13.40
C PHE A 78 -1.64 0.61 14.92
N ALA A 79 -2.33 -0.24 15.70
CA ALA A 79 -2.13 -0.30 17.14
C ALA A 79 -0.68 -0.72 17.48
N LEU A 80 -0.14 -1.72 16.78
CA LEU A 80 1.26 -2.16 16.94
C LEU A 80 2.25 -1.06 16.54
N PHE A 81 1.99 -0.32 15.47
CA PHE A 81 2.79 0.83 15.10
C PHE A 81 2.74 1.92 16.18
N GLY A 82 1.56 2.19 16.75
CA GLY A 82 1.40 3.14 17.86
C GLY A 82 2.21 2.73 19.10
N ILE A 83 2.21 1.44 19.44
CA ILE A 83 3.03 0.89 20.53
C ILE A 83 4.52 1.04 20.21
N GLY A 84 4.94 0.67 19.00
CA GLY A 84 6.34 0.82 18.56
C GLY A 84 6.80 2.28 18.59
N TRP A 85 5.95 3.20 18.13
CA TRP A 85 6.22 4.64 18.18
C TRP A 85 6.26 5.17 19.62
N ALA A 86 5.39 4.70 20.52
CA ALA A 86 5.41 5.10 21.92
C ALA A 86 6.65 4.59 22.67
N LEU A 87 7.13 3.40 22.34
CA LEU A 87 8.35 2.81 22.89
C LEU A 87 9.63 3.36 22.25
N SER A 88 9.53 3.97 21.08
CA SER A 88 10.69 4.56 20.41
C SER A 88 11.15 5.82 21.15
N GLY A 89 12.42 5.82 21.54
CA GLY A 89 13.11 6.99 22.06
C GLY A 89 13.18 8.12 21.02
N ASN A 90 13.35 9.34 21.52
CA ASN A 90 13.50 10.54 20.69
C ASN A 90 14.98 10.89 20.45
N GLU A 91 15.85 9.89 20.54
CA GLU A 91 17.29 10.09 20.53
C GLU A 91 17.78 10.24 19.09
N VAL A 92 18.24 11.44 18.76
CA VAL A 92 18.90 11.72 17.50
C VAL A 92 20.37 11.40 17.70
N LEU A 93 20.79 10.21 17.26
CA LEU A 93 22.21 9.83 17.31
C LEU A 93 22.99 10.77 16.38
N LEU A 94 24.12 11.34 16.85
CA LEU A 94 24.96 12.28 16.10
C LEU A 94 25.40 11.74 14.72
N ALA A 95 25.41 10.42 14.53
CA ALA A 95 25.65 9.77 13.24
C ALA A 95 24.59 10.07 12.16
N TYR A 96 23.42 10.61 12.51
CA TYR A 96 22.36 11.01 11.57
C TYR A 96 22.44 12.49 11.14
N GLU A 97 23.35 13.28 11.73
CA GLU A 97 23.57 14.68 11.32
C GLU A 97 24.18 14.79 9.92
N GLU A 98 25.04 13.85 9.50
CA GLU A 98 25.62 13.81 8.15
C GLU A 98 24.58 13.58 7.04
N VAL A 99 23.39 13.09 7.39
CA VAL A 99 22.36 12.67 6.42
C VAL A 99 21.15 13.61 6.39
N ASN A 100 21.22 14.80 7.01
CA ASN A 100 20.12 15.78 7.10
C ASN A 100 18.83 15.25 7.77
N PHE A 101 18.87 14.11 8.49
CA PHE A 101 17.74 13.60 9.26
C PHE A 101 17.79 14.13 10.70
N THR A 102 17.73 15.46 10.86
CA THR A 102 17.92 16.16 12.14
C THR A 102 16.65 16.36 12.95
N SER A 103 15.49 15.91 12.46
CA SER A 103 14.21 16.06 13.17
C SER A 103 13.96 14.88 14.10
N ALA A 104 13.77 15.18 15.39
CA ALA A 104 13.29 14.27 16.44
C ALA A 104 12.16 13.32 15.99
N SER A 105 11.21 13.83 15.21
CA SER A 105 10.09 13.06 14.66
C SER A 105 10.51 12.00 13.64
N GLY A 106 11.59 12.24 12.87
CA GLY A 106 12.16 11.30 11.91
C GLY A 106 12.80 10.10 12.61
N SER A 107 13.63 10.36 13.64
CA SER A 107 14.25 9.28 14.44
C SER A 107 13.19 8.41 15.13
N LYS A 108 12.13 9.02 15.66
CA LYS A 108 11.05 8.28 16.32
C LYS A 108 10.20 7.45 15.35
N LEU A 109 10.04 7.91 14.11
CA LEU A 109 9.38 7.15 13.05
C LEU A 109 10.21 5.94 12.63
N ILE A 110 11.53 6.12 12.46
CA ILE A 110 12.45 5.04 12.12
C ILE A 110 12.49 4.02 13.25
N GLY A 111 12.79 4.44 14.49
CA GLY A 111 12.82 3.56 15.65
C GLY A 111 11.49 2.85 15.89
N GLY A 112 10.37 3.57 15.78
CA GLY A 112 9.03 3.00 15.91
C GLY A 112 8.71 1.96 14.84
N SER A 113 9.15 2.19 13.59
CA SER A 113 8.99 1.23 12.49
C SER A 113 9.86 -0.02 12.67
N LEU A 114 11.08 0.12 13.19
CA LEU A 114 11.94 -1.03 13.54
C LEU A 114 11.32 -1.86 14.67
N ILE A 115 10.86 -1.21 15.74
CA ILE A 115 10.20 -1.91 16.87
C ILE A 115 8.94 -2.64 16.38
N MET A 116 8.13 -2.00 15.53
CA MET A 116 6.97 -2.63 14.90
C MET A 116 7.37 -3.87 14.08
N MET A 117 8.47 -3.80 13.30
CA MET A 117 8.98 -4.94 12.55
C MET A 117 9.32 -6.11 13.47
N TYR A 118 10.04 -5.86 14.58
CA TYR A 118 10.38 -6.90 15.54
C TYR A 118 9.15 -7.52 16.21
N LEU A 119 8.16 -6.71 16.57
CA LEU A 119 6.89 -7.19 17.14
C LEU A 119 6.11 -8.05 16.14
N MET A 120 6.08 -7.67 14.86
CA MET A 120 5.43 -8.46 13.81
C MET A 120 6.13 -9.80 13.59
N ILE A 121 7.47 -9.83 13.58
CA ILE A 121 8.24 -11.07 13.47
C ILE A 121 7.92 -12.01 14.64
N ALA A 122 7.95 -11.49 15.87
CA ALA A 122 7.62 -12.28 17.06
C ALA A 122 6.18 -12.81 17.01
N ALA A 123 5.22 -11.98 16.60
CA ALA A 123 3.81 -12.38 16.46
C ALA A 123 3.63 -13.49 15.41
N VAL A 124 4.26 -13.38 14.24
CA VAL A 124 4.19 -14.39 13.18
C VAL A 124 4.82 -15.70 13.64
N LEU A 125 6.01 -15.65 14.25
CA LEU A 125 6.67 -16.86 14.79
C LEU A 125 5.79 -17.54 15.85
N GLY A 126 5.21 -16.77 16.77
CA GLY A 126 4.32 -17.29 17.80
C GLY A 126 3.07 -17.96 17.23
N VAL A 127 2.40 -17.33 16.25
CA VAL A 127 1.21 -17.88 15.59
C VAL A 127 1.55 -19.15 14.82
N THR A 128 2.67 -19.15 14.08
CA THR A 128 3.12 -20.31 13.30
C THR A 128 3.43 -21.50 14.22
N ILE A 129 4.20 -21.31 15.28
CA ILE A 129 4.51 -22.39 16.24
C ILE A 129 3.22 -22.91 16.89
N PHE A 130 2.32 -22.03 17.31
CA PHE A 130 1.05 -22.44 17.91
C PHE A 130 0.17 -23.23 16.93
N ALA A 131 0.14 -22.83 15.66
CA ALA A 131 -0.61 -23.52 14.63
C ALA A 131 -0.06 -24.94 14.38
N GLU A 132 1.26 -25.10 14.31
CA GLU A 132 1.94 -26.39 14.16
C GLU A 132 1.67 -27.30 15.37
N VAL A 133 1.85 -26.79 16.60
CA VAL A 133 1.58 -27.55 17.82
C VAL A 133 0.12 -28.00 17.88
N LYS A 134 -0.83 -27.11 17.62
CA LYS A 134 -2.25 -27.44 17.60
C LYS A 134 -2.60 -28.47 16.53
N SER A 135 -1.91 -28.45 15.38
CA SER A 135 -2.10 -29.43 14.31
C SER A 135 -1.62 -30.83 14.69
N ILE A 136 -0.63 -30.94 15.58
CA ILE A 136 -0.12 -32.23 16.07
C ILE A 136 -1.06 -32.86 17.11
N PHE A 137 -1.76 -32.03 17.89
CA PHE A 137 -2.71 -32.48 18.92
C PHE A 137 -4.15 -32.66 18.40
N LYS A 138 -4.38 -32.59 17.09
CA LYS A 138 -5.70 -32.78 16.47
C LYS A 138 -5.71 -33.96 15.52
#